data_AF-A0A2S9G4G3-F1
#
_entry.id   AF-A0A2S9G4G3-F1
#
_cell.length_a   1.000
_cell.length_b   1.000
_cell.length_c   1.000
_cell.angle_alpha   90.00
_cell.angle_beta   90.00
_cell.angle_gamma   90.00
#
_symmetry.space_group_name_H-M   'P 1'
#
loop_
_entity.id
_entity.type
_entity.pdbx_description
1 polymer ?
#
loop_
_entity_poly.entity_id
_entity_poly.type
_entity_poly.pdbx_seq_one_letter_code
_entity_poly.pdbx_strand_id
1 'polypeptide(L)'
;FPGVIALREQIYPSRPNYHLLPTPATELSWLDQIPADKPLLFLAEGISMYLTEDEGTALLRRVVDRFPSGELQIDFYNWVAIRSQ
;
A
#
# COMPACT_ATOMS: atom_id res chain seq x y z
N PHE A 1 -9.09 -3.86 2.41
CA PHE A 1 -10.24 -4.78 2.55
C PHE A 1 -11.39 -4.10 3.29
N PRO A 2 -12.66 -4.24 2.83
CA PRO A 2 -13.81 -3.57 3.42
C PRO A 2 -14.05 -3.89 4.91
N GLY A 3 -14.02 -5.16 5.30
CA GLY A 3 -14.27 -5.55 6.70
C GLY A 3 -13.23 -5.01 7.69
N VAL A 4 -11.97 -4.91 7.27
CA VAL A 4 -10.88 -4.36 8.11
C VAL A 4 -11.05 -2.86 8.33
N ILE A 5 -11.40 -2.11 7.28
CA ILE A 5 -11.68 -0.67 7.38
C ILE A 5 -12.92 -0.42 8.24
N ALA A 6 -14.01 -1.17 8.02
CA ALA A 6 -15.24 -1.02 8.79
C ALA A 6 -15.01 -1.26 10.30
N LEU A 7 -14.21 -2.27 10.66
CA LEU A 7 -13.83 -2.50 12.06
C LEU A 7 -12.97 -1.36 12.63
N ARG A 8 -12.02 -0.85 11.84
CA ARG A 8 -11.15 0.26 12.25
C ARG A 8 -11.94 1.52 12.59
N GLU A 9 -12.96 1.84 11.80
CA GLU A 9 -13.82 3.02 11.98
C GLU A 9 -14.69 2.93 13.24
N GLN A 10 -14.97 1.73 13.75
CA GLN A 10 -15.68 1.55 15.02
C GLN A 10 -14.78 1.87 16.24
N ILE A 11 -13.47 1.79 16.07
CA ILE A 11 -12.49 1.88 17.18
C ILE A 11 -11.79 3.24 17.18
N TYR A 12 -11.43 3.76 16.01
CA TYR A 12 -10.63 4.98 15.87
C TYR A 12 -11.45 6.11 15.23
N PRO A 13 -11.38 7.34 15.78
CA PRO A 13 -12.07 8.48 15.19
C PRO A 13 -11.45 8.88 13.86
N SER A 14 -12.28 9.40 12.96
CA SER A 14 -11.83 10.05 11.72
C SER A 14 -11.05 11.34 12.02
N ARG A 15 -10.20 11.76 11.07
CA ARG A 15 -9.33 12.93 11.18
C ARG A 15 -9.30 13.70 9.86
N PRO A 16 -9.09 15.03 9.88
CA PRO A 16 -8.87 15.79 8.65
C PRO A 16 -7.68 15.22 7.85
N ASN A 17 -7.80 15.19 6.52
CA ASN A 17 -6.79 14.66 5.60
C ASN A 17 -6.44 13.17 5.81
N TYR A 18 -7.32 12.40 6.45
CA TYR A 18 -7.17 10.96 6.64
C TYR A 18 -8.30 10.22 5.90
N HIS A 19 -7.93 9.52 4.84
CA HIS A 19 -8.85 8.80 3.97
C HIS A 19 -8.54 7.31 4.00
N LEU A 20 -9.53 6.50 4.35
CA LEU A 20 -9.43 5.04 4.33
C LEU A 20 -9.98 4.52 3.00
N LEU A 21 -9.21 3.68 2.31
CA LEU A 21 -9.64 3.04 1.06
C LEU A 21 -9.91 1.54 1.30
N PRO A 22 -11.17 1.08 1.29
CA PRO A 22 -11.56 -0.30 1.59
C PRO A 22 -11.31 -1.27 0.42
N THR A 23 -10.10 -1.28 -0.12
CA THR A 23 -9.72 -2.07 -1.31
C THR A 23 -8.63 -3.11 -0.98
N PRO A 24 -8.51 -4.22 -1.72
CA PRO A 24 -7.29 -5.02 -1.73
C PRO A 24 -6.09 -4.18 -2.21
N ALA A 25 -4.90 -4.40 -1.64
CA ALA A 25 -3.70 -3.68 -2.06
C ALA A 25 -3.32 -3.97 -3.52
N THR A 26 -3.66 -5.16 -4.00
CA THR A 26 -3.41 -5.67 -5.35
C THR A 26 -4.37 -5.10 -6.41
N GLU A 27 -5.47 -4.49 -6.00
CA GLU A 27 -6.45 -3.84 -6.90
C GLU A 27 -6.05 -2.40 -7.22
N LEU A 28 -5.07 -2.23 -8.09
CA LEU A 28 -4.28 -0.99 -8.25
C LEU A 28 -5.05 0.29 -8.60
N SER A 29 -6.33 0.20 -8.98
CA SER A 29 -7.20 1.36 -9.27
C SER A 29 -7.36 2.32 -8.09
N TRP A 30 -7.06 1.88 -6.86
CA TRP A 30 -7.07 2.76 -5.69
C TRP A 30 -6.07 3.91 -5.79
N LEU A 31 -4.98 3.73 -6.54
CA LEU A 31 -3.97 4.77 -6.78
C LEU A 31 -4.53 5.94 -7.60
N ASP A 32 -5.62 5.75 -8.35
CA ASP A 32 -6.27 6.83 -9.12
C ASP A 32 -7.02 7.83 -8.25
N GLN A 33 -7.36 7.43 -7.03
CA GLN A 33 -8.05 8.30 -6.06
C GLN A 33 -7.10 9.25 -5.34
N ILE A 34 -5.78 9.10 -5.53
CA ILE A 34 -4.75 9.89 -4.87
C ILE A 34 -4.29 11.01 -5.80
N PRO A 35 -4.26 12.28 -5.36
CA PRO A 35 -3.65 13.38 -6.10
C PRO A 35 -2.16 13.11 -6.38
N ALA A 36 -1.67 13.44 -7.58
CA ALA A 36 -0.26 13.23 -7.95
C ALA A 36 0.46 14.52 -8.38
N ASP A 37 -0.10 15.67 -8.02
CA ASP A 37 0.48 16.99 -8.22
C ASP A 37 1.52 17.34 -7.12
N LYS A 38 1.83 16.39 -6.23
CA LYS A 38 2.72 16.57 -5.07
C LYS A 38 3.65 15.36 -4.90
N PRO A 39 4.82 15.53 -4.25
CA PRO A 39 5.67 14.40 -3.90
C PRO A 39 4.94 13.37 -3.02
N LEU A 40 5.10 12.08 -3.34
CA LEU A 40 4.48 10.98 -2.61
C LEU A 40 5.47 10.38 -1.59
N LEU A 41 4.99 10.03 -0.40
CA LEU A 41 5.61 8.99 0.42
C LEU A 41 4.73 7.74 0.34
N PHE A 42 5.26 6.66 -0.24
CA PHE A 42 4.61 5.36 -0.27
C PHE A 42 5.24 4.46 0.79
N LEU A 43 4.44 4.04 1.76
CA LEU A 43 4.85 3.13 2.83
C LEU A 43 4.09 1.81 2.69
N ALA A 44 4.82 0.72 2.53
CA ALA A 44 4.27 -0.63 2.53
C ALA A 44 5.03 -1.48 3.56
N GLU A 45 4.46 -1.58 4.75
CA GLU A 45 5.02 -2.32 5.89
C GLU A 45 4.24 -3.62 6.10
N GLY A 46 4.95 -4.73 6.28
CA GLY A 46 4.33 -5.99 6.67
C GLY A 46 3.42 -6.58 5.60
N ILE A 47 3.58 -6.19 4.33
CA ILE A 47 2.74 -6.66 3.22
C ILE A 47 3.51 -7.41 2.12
N SER A 48 4.79 -7.09 1.90
CA SER A 48 5.57 -7.59 0.76
C SER A 48 5.66 -9.13 0.72
N MET A 49 5.72 -9.78 1.87
CA MET A 49 5.78 -11.24 2.04
C MET A 49 4.48 -11.98 1.68
N TYR A 50 3.36 -11.25 1.51
CA TYR A 50 2.07 -11.81 1.11
C TYR A 50 1.75 -11.58 -0.37
N LEU A 51 2.57 -10.78 -1.06
CA LEU A 51 2.40 -10.52 -2.49
C LEU A 51 3.16 -11.59 -3.27
N THR A 52 2.56 -12.05 -4.36
CA THR A 52 3.32 -12.71 -5.42
C THR A 52 4.31 -11.72 -6.05
N GLU A 53 5.36 -12.24 -6.70
CA GLU A 53 6.33 -11.41 -7.42
C GLU A 53 5.66 -10.49 -8.45
N ASP A 54 4.66 -11.02 -9.17
CA ASP A 54 3.91 -10.26 -10.17
C ASP A 54 3.08 -9.14 -9.54
N GLU A 55 2.38 -9.42 -8.43
CA GLU A 55 1.60 -8.41 -7.70
C GLU A 55 2.49 -7.30 -7.13
N GLY A 56 3.60 -7.68 -6.48
CA GLY A 56 4.56 -6.74 -5.93
C GLY A 56 5.17 -5.85 -7.02
N THR A 57 5.62 -6.45 -8.12
CA THR A 57 6.21 -5.72 -9.24
C THR A 57 5.19 -4.79 -9.92
N ALA A 58 3.96 -5.26 -10.11
CA ALA A 58 2.89 -4.46 -10.69
C ALA A 58 2.53 -3.24 -9.83
N LEU A 59 2.46 -3.42 -8.50
CA LEU A 59 2.22 -2.34 -7.55
C LEU A 59 3.32 -1.27 -7.63
N LEU A 60 4.59 -1.67 -7.57
CA LEU A 60 5.71 -0.73 -7.63
C LEU A 60 5.75 0.06 -8.95
N ARG A 61 5.57 -0.63 -10.08
CA ARG A 61 5.49 0.02 -11.40
C ARG A 61 4.38 1.04 -11.44
N ARG A 62 3.18 0.65 -10.99
CA ARG A 62 2.01 1.53 -11.02
C ARG A 62 2.14 2.76 -10.12
N VAL A 63 2.87 2.65 -9.01
CA VAL A 63 3.22 3.79 -8.15
C VAL A 63 4.19 4.72 -8.90
N VAL A 64 5.31 4.19 -9.41
CA VAL A 64 6.32 5.01 -10.10
C VAL A 64 5.76 5.68 -11.37
N ASP A 65 4.87 5.01 -12.10
CA ASP A 65 4.23 5.56 -13.30
C ASP A 65 3.27 6.72 -12.98
N ARG A 66 2.65 6.70 -11.79
CA ARG A 66 1.58 7.64 -11.42
C ARG A 66 2.10 8.89 -10.73
N PHE A 67 3.14 8.75 -9.91
CA PHE A 67 3.66 9.82 -9.05
C PHE A 67 5.05 10.25 -9.53
N PRO A 68 5.20 11.48 -10.04
CA PRO A 68 6.43 11.89 -10.73
C PRO A 68 7.63 12.12 -9.80
N SER A 69 7.40 12.24 -8.48
CA SER A 69 8.47 12.38 -7.48
C SER A 69 8.01 11.89 -6.11
N GLY A 70 8.95 11.48 -5.27
CA GLY A 70 8.64 10.95 -3.95
C GLY A 70 9.66 9.98 -3.39
N GLU A 71 9.23 9.22 -2.38
CA GLU A 71 9.98 8.18 -1.68
C GLU A 71 9.15 6.91 -1.53
N LEU A 72 9.81 5.76 -1.68
CA LEU A 72 9.25 4.43 -1.46
C LEU A 72 9.94 3.79 -0.26
N GLN A 73 9.20 3.46 0.79
CA GLN A 73 9.68 2.73 1.96
C GLN A 73 8.93 1.41 2.10
N ILE A 74 9.66 0.30 1.97
CA ILE A 74 9.07 -1.04 1.90
C ILE A 74 10.00 -2.02 2.61
N ASP A 75 9.44 -2.90 3.43
CA ASP A 75 10.16 -4.03 4.00
C ASP A 75 10.17 -5.19 3.00
N PHE A 76 11.29 -5.89 2.85
CA PHE A 76 11.37 -7.11 2.04
C PHE A 76 11.93 -8.25 2.85
N TYR A 77 11.35 -9.44 2.67
CA TYR A 77 11.86 -10.68 3.21
C TYR A 77 12.55 -11.45 2.10
N ASN A 78 13.80 -11.83 2.33
CA ASN A 78 14.45 -12.80 1.45
C ASN A 78 14.03 -14.22 1.85
N TRP A 79 14.31 -15.19 0.97
CA TRP A 79 13.97 -16.59 1.21
C TRP A 79 14.58 -17.16 2.50
N VAL A 80 15.73 -16.62 2.94
CA VAL A 80 16.38 -17.04 4.20
C VAL A 80 15.52 -16.62 5.38
N ALA A 81 15.04 -15.37 5.41
CA ALA A 81 14.19 -14.84 6.46
C ALA A 81 12.83 -15.55 6.55
N ILE A 82 12.28 -16.00 5.41
CA ILE A 82 11.04 -16.79 5.37
C ILE A 82 11.27 -18.19 5.97
N ARG A 83 12.41 -18.84 5.71
CA ARG A 83 12.70 -20.19 6.21
C ARG A 83 13.05 -20.25 7.71
N SER A 84 13.36 -19.12 8.33
CA SER A 84 13.73 -19.04 9.76
C SER A 84 12.55 -18.78 10.70
N GLN A 85 11.31 -18.72 10.19
CA GLN A 85 10.09 -18.58 11.01
C GLN A 85 9.45 -19.92 11.35
#